data_AF-A0A059DF92-F1
#
_entry.id   AF-A0A059DF92-F1
#
_cell.length_a   1.000
_cell.length_b   1.000
_cell.length_c   1.000
_cell.angle_alpha   90.00
_cell.angle_beta   90.00
_cell.angle_gamma   90.00
#
_symmetry.space_group_name_H-M   'P 1'
#
loop_
_entity.id
_entity.type
_entity.pdbx_description
1 polymer ?
#
loop_
_entity_poly.entity_id
_entity_poly.type
_entity_poly.pdbx_seq_one_letter_code
_entity_poly.pdbx_strand_id
1 'polypeptide(L)'
;MRMNYGCHDLQEFMSFCEAMELLPKGELETSVPGGSNQMVDRRARKIARFKRQKAAESKLLEIKERKERRGRSTKAAALSTPVEAGEEEMVDDDSEEEREAWLTTISLAICKALDLLEMLQKEEEMLSAIKEKQSKEGEKEFSRAILDERTKTAETWHRNAATRARYTKPAQPITCATFAQDVLEGRANVSDAHEHKHQPLIFGPASLVNGSLTSERDRIAAQVFQPGHRMPTMSIEEAGLKEMQMMQKFQERTAKFMEEANSAWYKERKQPGPVEDEDEDDDAAQERARALDDWKDENPRGAGNKKLTPCG
;
A
#
# COMPACT_ATOMS: atom_id res chain seq x y z
N MET A 1 -27.31 8.47 -13.08
CA MET A 1 -27.30 9.65 -13.97
C MET A 1 -25.89 10.18 -14.23
N ARG A 2 -25.09 10.59 -13.22
CA ARG A 2 -23.73 11.13 -13.45
C ARG A 2 -22.76 10.20 -14.20
N MET A 3 -22.80 8.90 -13.95
CA MET A 3 -21.98 7.92 -14.70
C MET A 3 -22.34 7.83 -16.18
N ASN A 4 -23.63 7.93 -16.53
CA ASN A 4 -24.08 7.82 -17.91
C ASN A 4 -23.59 9.01 -18.75
N TYR A 5 -23.57 10.21 -18.17
CA TYR A 5 -23.00 11.40 -18.84
C TYR A 5 -21.50 11.25 -19.07
N GLY A 6 -20.73 10.84 -18.05
CA GLY A 6 -19.29 10.63 -18.21
C GLY A 6 -18.93 9.51 -19.19
N CYS A 7 -19.73 8.45 -19.27
CA CYS A 7 -19.57 7.38 -20.25
C CYS A 7 -19.83 7.89 -21.68
N HIS A 8 -20.88 8.68 -21.87
CA HIS A 8 -21.24 9.29 -23.15
C HIS A 8 -20.13 10.22 -23.66
N ASP A 9 -19.63 11.13 -22.82
CA ASP A 9 -18.57 12.07 -23.18
C ASP A 9 -17.28 11.33 -23.58
N LEU A 10 -16.95 10.24 -22.88
CA LEU A 10 -15.81 9.39 -23.23
C LEU A 10 -16.03 8.62 -24.54
N GLN A 11 -17.24 8.14 -24.81
CA GLN A 11 -17.59 7.48 -26.06
C GLN A 11 -17.52 8.43 -27.25
N GLU A 12 -17.99 9.67 -27.10
CA GLU A 12 -17.86 10.73 -28.11
C GLU A 12 -16.40 11.08 -28.38
N PHE A 13 -15.59 11.22 -27.34
CA PHE A 13 -14.14 11.44 -27.49
C PHE A 13 -13.47 10.29 -28.24
N MET A 14 -13.84 9.05 -27.92
CA MET A 14 -13.28 7.86 -28.57
C MET A 14 -13.71 7.74 -30.04
N SER A 15 -14.98 8.01 -30.35
CA SER A 15 -15.47 7.98 -31.74
C SER A 15 -14.84 9.09 -32.59
N PHE A 16 -14.61 10.27 -32.01
CA PHE A 16 -13.83 11.32 -32.67
C PHE A 16 -12.38 10.89 -32.94
N CYS A 17 -11.73 10.26 -31.96
CA CYS A 17 -10.36 9.75 -32.14
C CYS A 17 -10.28 8.60 -33.15
N GLU A 18 -11.33 7.79 -33.26
CA GLU A 18 -11.46 6.74 -34.28
C GLU A 18 -11.59 7.32 -35.69
N ALA A 19 -12.46 8.32 -35.86
CA ALA A 19 -12.66 9.01 -37.14
C ALA A 19 -11.38 9.71 -37.65
N MET A 20 -10.52 10.13 -36.72
CA MET A 20 -9.22 10.75 -37.00
C MET A 20 -8.06 9.74 -37.13
N GLU A 21 -8.34 8.42 -37.07
CA GLU A 21 -7.35 7.34 -37.13
C GLU A 21 -6.24 7.44 -36.07
N LEU A 22 -6.54 8.07 -34.93
CA LEU A 22 -5.60 8.25 -33.82
C LEU A 22 -5.57 7.05 -32.87
N LEU A 23 -6.47 6.08 -33.07
CA LEU A 23 -6.56 4.90 -32.23
C LEU A 23 -5.46 3.88 -32.56
N PRO A 24 -4.76 3.36 -31.54
CA PRO A 24 -3.79 2.30 -31.75
C PRO A 24 -4.44 1.02 -32.29
N LYS A 25 -3.89 0.48 -33.39
CA LYS A 25 -4.42 -0.69 -34.13
C LYS A 25 -4.75 -1.91 -33.24
N GLY A 26 -3.94 -2.17 -32.21
CA GLY A 26 -4.16 -3.28 -31.27
C GLY A 26 -5.41 -3.16 -30.38
N GLU A 27 -6.09 -2.01 -30.35
CA GLU A 27 -7.38 -1.84 -29.66
C GLU A 27 -8.58 -2.00 -30.61
N LEU A 28 -8.40 -1.77 -31.93
CA LEU A 28 -9.46 -1.92 -32.95
C LEU A 28 -9.85 -3.38 -33.22
N GLU A 29 -8.93 -4.32 -33.03
CA GLU A 29 -9.08 -5.72 -33.47
C GLU A 29 -10.05 -6.58 -32.64
N THR A 30 -10.85 -5.99 -31.74
CA THR A 30 -11.58 -6.77 -30.70
C THR A 30 -13.09 -6.83 -30.83
N SER A 31 -13.64 -6.59 -32.03
CA SER A 31 -15.06 -6.85 -32.31
C SER A 31 -15.41 -8.33 -32.53
N VAL A 32 -14.46 -9.27 -32.41
CA VAL A 32 -14.73 -10.72 -32.56
C VAL A 32 -14.71 -11.42 -31.19
N PRO A 33 -15.88 -11.68 -30.57
CA PRO A 33 -15.98 -12.40 -29.31
C PRO A 33 -16.01 -13.90 -29.60
N GLY A 34 -14.98 -14.67 -29.23
CA GLY A 34 -15.05 -16.13 -29.42
C GLY A 34 -13.83 -17.01 -29.08
N GLY A 35 -12.77 -16.50 -28.44
CA GLY A 35 -11.56 -17.29 -28.17
C GLY A 35 -11.36 -17.66 -26.69
N SER A 36 -10.93 -18.90 -26.41
CA SER A 36 -10.57 -19.40 -25.06
C SER A 36 -9.44 -18.64 -24.36
N ASN A 37 -8.73 -17.74 -25.06
CA ASN A 37 -7.65 -16.91 -24.53
C ASN A 37 -8.08 -15.50 -24.07
N GLN A 38 -9.38 -15.21 -24.03
CA GLN A 38 -9.94 -13.87 -23.76
C GLN A 38 -9.34 -13.15 -22.53
N MET A 39 -9.05 -13.87 -21.44
CA MET A 39 -8.47 -13.30 -20.21
C MET A 39 -6.99 -12.95 -20.36
N VAL A 40 -6.22 -13.81 -21.03
CA VAL A 40 -4.80 -13.59 -21.31
C VAL A 40 -4.65 -12.41 -22.27
N ASP A 41 -5.50 -12.36 -23.30
CA ASP A 41 -5.52 -11.28 -24.28
C ASP A 41 -5.96 -9.95 -23.67
N ARG A 42 -6.89 -9.97 -22.70
CA ARG A 42 -7.28 -8.77 -21.94
C ARG A 42 -6.13 -8.25 -21.07
N ARG A 43 -5.42 -9.13 -20.37
CA ARG A 43 -4.26 -8.74 -19.55
C ARG A 43 -3.13 -8.20 -20.42
N ALA A 44 -2.83 -8.87 -21.54
CA ALA A 44 -1.82 -8.42 -22.49
C ALA A 44 -2.12 -7.02 -23.04
N ARG A 45 -3.38 -6.76 -23.41
CA ARG A 45 -3.84 -5.43 -23.83
C ARG A 45 -3.65 -4.38 -22.75
N LYS A 46 -4.08 -4.67 -21.51
CA LYS A 46 -3.90 -3.73 -20.39
C LYS A 46 -2.42 -3.42 -20.13
N ILE A 47 -1.54 -4.41 -20.24
CA ILE A 47 -0.09 -4.22 -20.13
C ILE A 47 0.43 -3.37 -21.29
N ALA A 48 -0.02 -3.60 -22.52
CA ALA A 48 0.36 -2.81 -23.69
C ALA A 48 -0.09 -1.35 -23.55
N ARG A 49 -1.33 -1.10 -23.08
CA ARG A 49 -1.83 0.24 -22.77
C ARG A 49 -0.99 0.92 -21.69
N PHE A 50 -0.69 0.22 -20.60
CA PHE A 50 0.15 0.76 -19.53
C PHE A 50 1.56 1.12 -20.01
N LYS A 51 2.19 0.28 -20.84
CA LYS A 51 3.49 0.58 -21.45
C LYS A 51 3.43 1.80 -22.36
N ARG A 52 2.37 1.92 -23.18
CA ARG A 52 2.15 3.08 -24.06
C ARG A 52 1.92 4.36 -23.25
N GLN A 53 1.13 4.28 -22.18
CA GLN A 53 0.92 5.38 -21.25
C GLN A 53 2.25 5.85 -20.67
N LYS A 54 3.10 4.93 -20.19
CA LYS A 54 4.42 5.29 -19.64
C LYS A 54 5.37 5.88 -20.67
N ALA A 55 5.38 5.37 -21.89
CA ALA A 55 6.16 5.94 -22.98
C ALA A 55 5.70 7.37 -23.32
N ALA A 56 4.38 7.62 -23.39
CA ALA A 56 3.83 8.95 -23.65
C ALA A 56 4.13 9.94 -22.51
N GLU A 57 4.01 9.50 -21.24
CA GLU A 57 4.38 10.31 -20.07
C GLU A 57 5.87 10.70 -20.09
N SER A 58 6.77 9.75 -20.39
CA SER A 58 8.21 10.02 -20.53
C SER A 58 8.49 11.02 -21.64
N LYS A 59 7.88 10.81 -22.81
CA LYS A 59 8.10 11.67 -23.98
C LYS A 59 7.62 13.11 -23.75
N LEU A 60 6.49 13.29 -23.06
CA LEU A 60 6.01 14.63 -22.67
C LEU A 60 6.96 15.32 -21.66
N LEU A 61 7.57 14.56 -20.75
CA LEU A 61 8.59 15.11 -19.85
C LEU A 61 9.84 15.55 -20.61
N GLU A 62 10.32 14.73 -21.55
CA GLU A 62 11.46 15.08 -22.40
C GLU A 62 11.21 16.33 -23.24
N ILE A 63 10.02 16.46 -23.86
CA ILE A 63 9.64 17.65 -24.63
C ILE A 63 9.61 18.90 -23.73
N LYS A 64 9.03 18.79 -22.53
CA LYS A 64 9.02 19.90 -21.55
C LYS A 64 10.43 20.32 -21.13
N GLU A 65 11.29 19.36 -20.84
CA GLU A 65 12.67 19.63 -20.44
C GLU A 65 13.48 20.27 -21.59
N ARG A 66 13.25 19.83 -22.83
CA ARG A 66 13.86 20.45 -24.02
C ARG A 66 13.38 21.89 -24.23
N LYS A 67 12.08 22.15 -24.09
CA LYS A 67 11.49 23.50 -24.17
C LYS A 67 12.07 24.41 -23.08
N GLU A 68 12.25 23.89 -21.87
CA GLU A 68 12.85 24.64 -20.75
C GLU A 68 14.34 24.96 -21.00
N ARG A 69 15.12 24.03 -21.55
CA ARG A 69 16.52 24.27 -21.92
C ARG A 69 16.65 25.37 -22.98
N ARG A 70 15.83 25.32 -24.03
CA ARG A 70 15.77 26.39 -25.04
C ARG A 70 15.37 27.72 -24.45
N GLY A 71 14.29 27.76 -23.67
CA GLY A 71 13.83 28.99 -23.00
C GLY A 71 14.88 29.62 -22.08
N ARG A 72 15.73 28.82 -21.42
CA ARG A 72 16.88 29.33 -20.66
C ARG A 72 17.98 29.88 -21.56
N SER A 73 18.27 29.23 -22.69
CA SER A 73 19.28 29.67 -23.65
C SER A 73 18.89 30.97 -24.36
N THR A 74 17.65 31.08 -24.84
CA THR A 74 17.14 32.30 -25.49
C THR A 74 17.11 33.47 -24.52
N LYS A 75 16.66 33.23 -23.28
CA LYS A 75 16.70 34.24 -22.21
C LYS A 75 18.13 34.67 -21.86
N ALA A 76 19.10 33.76 -21.88
CA ALA A 76 20.51 34.09 -21.66
C ALA A 76 21.13 34.88 -22.82
N ALA A 77 20.75 34.58 -24.07
CA ALA A 77 21.21 35.28 -25.27
C ALA A 77 20.61 36.70 -25.37
N ALA A 78 19.33 36.88 -25.06
CA ALA A 78 18.68 38.19 -25.02
C ALA A 78 19.27 39.13 -23.95
N LEU A 79 19.86 38.55 -22.88
CA LEU A 79 20.53 39.30 -21.81
C LEU A 79 21.96 39.74 -22.19
N SER A 80 22.59 39.13 -23.20
CA SER A 80 23.98 39.41 -23.58
C SER A 80 24.12 40.30 -24.82
N THR A 81 23.06 40.49 -25.61
CA THR A 81 23.06 41.41 -26.75
C THR A 81 22.57 42.81 -26.34
N PRO A 82 23.38 43.88 -26.49
CA PRO A 82 22.92 45.24 -26.31
C PRO A 82 21.79 45.55 -27.30
N VAL A 83 20.71 46.16 -26.81
CA VAL A 83 19.52 46.54 -27.57
C VAL A 83 19.91 47.53 -28.67
N GLU A 84 20.14 47.03 -29.89
CA GLU A 84 20.11 47.83 -31.11
C GLU A 84 18.85 47.44 -31.89
N ALA A 85 18.06 48.47 -32.19
CA ALA A 85 16.72 48.40 -32.74
C ALA A 85 16.69 47.68 -34.10
N GLY A 86 15.87 46.63 -34.19
CA GLY A 86 15.62 45.88 -35.41
C GLY A 86 14.81 44.64 -35.09
N GLU A 87 13.51 44.82 -34.90
CA GLU A 87 12.51 43.78 -34.66
C GLU A 87 12.47 42.79 -35.84
N GLU A 88 13.24 41.72 -35.76
CA GLU A 88 12.82 40.44 -36.30
C GLU A 88 12.87 39.45 -35.14
N GLU A 89 11.77 39.42 -34.40
CA GLU A 89 11.40 38.30 -33.53
C GLU A 89 11.41 37.07 -34.44
N MET A 90 12.56 36.41 -34.52
CA MET A 90 12.74 35.18 -35.27
C MET A 90 11.72 34.21 -34.71
N VAL A 91 10.62 34.04 -35.43
CA VAL A 91 9.53 33.14 -35.08
C VAL A 91 10.15 31.75 -35.05
N ASP A 92 10.53 31.31 -33.86
CA ASP A 92 11.03 29.97 -33.62
C ASP A 92 10.01 29.02 -34.26
N ASP A 93 10.48 28.13 -35.13
CA ASP A 93 9.70 27.07 -35.76
C ASP A 93 9.37 25.98 -34.73
N ASP A 94 8.80 26.39 -33.60
CA ASP A 94 8.31 25.59 -32.48
C ASP A 94 7.04 24.79 -32.86
N SER A 95 6.55 24.96 -34.10
CA SER A 95 5.33 24.33 -34.60
C SER A 95 5.41 22.80 -34.59
N GLU A 96 6.56 22.23 -34.99
CA GLU A 96 6.73 20.78 -35.05
C GLU A 96 6.75 20.15 -33.66
N GLU A 97 7.43 20.77 -32.70
CA GLU A 97 7.53 20.27 -31.33
C GLU A 97 6.23 20.43 -30.55
N GLU A 98 5.50 21.52 -30.78
CA GLU A 98 4.16 21.71 -30.23
C GLU A 98 3.20 20.68 -30.79
N ARG A 99 3.27 20.41 -32.09
CA ARG A 99 2.48 19.35 -32.72
C ARG A 99 2.82 17.99 -32.12
N GLU A 100 4.10 17.69 -31.89
CA GLU A 100 4.52 16.46 -31.21
C GLU A 100 3.99 16.38 -29.77
N ALA A 101 4.02 17.47 -29.01
CA ALA A 101 3.47 17.56 -27.66
C ALA A 101 1.95 17.33 -27.65
N TRP A 102 1.21 17.90 -28.60
CA TRP A 102 -0.23 17.72 -28.72
C TRP A 102 -0.59 16.28 -29.11
N LEU A 103 0.07 15.70 -30.10
CA LEU A 103 -0.17 14.32 -30.52
C LEU A 103 0.13 13.31 -29.39
N THR A 104 1.22 13.52 -28.65
CA THR A 104 1.56 12.68 -27.50
C THR A 104 0.57 12.85 -26.35
N THR A 105 0.07 14.06 -26.11
CA THR A 105 -1.00 14.32 -25.14
C THR A 105 -2.30 13.64 -25.52
N ILE A 106 -2.70 13.70 -26.79
CA ILE A 106 -3.89 13.02 -27.30
C ILE A 106 -3.73 11.51 -27.15
N SER A 107 -2.57 10.94 -27.51
CA SER A 107 -2.29 9.51 -27.32
C SER A 107 -2.37 9.09 -25.85
N LEU A 108 -1.91 9.94 -24.92
CA LEU A 108 -2.02 9.71 -23.49
C LEU A 108 -3.48 9.74 -23.02
N ALA A 109 -4.25 10.72 -23.49
CA ALA A 109 -5.67 10.87 -23.20
C ALA A 109 -6.48 9.66 -23.69
N ILE A 110 -6.21 9.17 -24.90
CA ILE A 110 -6.84 7.95 -25.45
C ILE A 110 -6.59 6.73 -24.54
N CYS A 111 -5.35 6.52 -24.09
CA CYS A 111 -5.04 5.39 -23.21
C CYS A 111 -5.82 5.47 -21.88
N LYS A 112 -5.91 6.68 -21.30
CA LYS A 112 -6.67 6.92 -20.06
C LYS A 112 -8.17 6.75 -20.27
N ALA A 113 -8.71 7.25 -21.38
CA ALA A 113 -10.13 7.13 -21.72
C ALA A 113 -10.53 5.65 -21.87
N LEU A 114 -9.73 4.83 -22.55
CA LEU A 114 -9.96 3.39 -22.68
C LEU A 114 -9.99 2.66 -21.33
N ASP A 115 -9.05 2.94 -20.44
CA ASP A 115 -9.01 2.33 -19.11
C ASP A 115 -10.19 2.79 -18.23
N LEU A 116 -10.57 4.08 -18.31
CA LEU A 116 -11.74 4.61 -17.61
C LEU A 116 -13.03 3.97 -18.12
N LEU A 117 -13.20 3.84 -19.44
CA LEU A 117 -14.36 3.23 -20.07
C LEU A 117 -14.52 1.76 -19.65
N GLU A 118 -13.42 0.99 -19.61
CA GLU A 118 -13.46 -0.40 -19.11
C GLU A 118 -13.87 -0.49 -17.63
N MET A 119 -13.47 0.48 -16.79
CA MET A 119 -13.88 0.51 -15.39
C MET A 119 -15.36 0.89 -15.23
N LEU A 120 -15.82 1.91 -15.96
CA LEU A 120 -17.21 2.37 -15.92
C LEU A 120 -18.18 1.29 -16.43
N GLN A 121 -17.82 0.55 -17.49
CA GLN A 121 -18.62 -0.58 -17.98
C GLN A 121 -18.82 -1.66 -16.92
N LYS A 122 -17.77 -2.03 -16.18
CA LYS A 122 -17.89 -3.00 -15.09
C LYS A 122 -18.76 -2.49 -13.95
N GLU A 123 -18.64 -1.21 -13.63
CA GLU A 123 -19.48 -0.60 -12.59
C GLU A 123 -20.96 -0.60 -13.02
N GLU A 124 -21.23 -0.26 -14.28
CA GLU A 124 -22.59 -0.32 -14.85
C GLU A 124 -23.16 -1.74 -14.84
N GLU A 125 -22.38 -2.75 -15.22
CA GLU A 125 -22.76 -4.17 -15.14
C GLU A 125 -23.11 -4.57 -13.70
N MET A 126 -22.25 -4.22 -12.73
CA MET A 126 -22.49 -4.52 -11.31
C MET A 126 -23.73 -3.81 -10.76
N LEU A 127 -23.91 -2.53 -11.08
CA LEU A 127 -25.07 -1.76 -10.63
C LEU A 127 -26.37 -2.25 -11.29
N SER A 128 -26.31 -2.68 -12.55
CA SER A 128 -27.45 -3.28 -13.25
C SER A 128 -27.85 -4.60 -12.61
N ALA A 129 -26.87 -5.46 -12.27
CA ALA A 129 -27.13 -6.71 -11.55
C ALA A 129 -27.72 -6.45 -10.14
N ILE A 130 -27.26 -5.41 -9.44
CA ILE A 130 -27.84 -5.00 -8.15
C ILE A 130 -29.27 -4.53 -8.31
N LYS A 131 -29.55 -3.69 -9.30
CA LYS A 131 -30.91 -3.19 -9.59
C LYS A 131 -31.85 -4.33 -9.97
N GLU A 132 -31.38 -5.29 -10.75
CA GLU A 132 -32.15 -6.49 -11.10
C GLU A 132 -32.48 -7.33 -9.87
N LYS A 133 -31.49 -7.57 -8.98
CA LYS A 133 -31.74 -8.27 -7.70
C LYS A 133 -32.75 -7.53 -6.82
N GLN A 134 -32.62 -6.20 -6.69
CA GLN A 134 -33.59 -5.36 -5.98
C GLN A 134 -35.01 -5.50 -6.54
N SER A 135 -35.16 -5.59 -7.86
CA SER A 135 -36.47 -5.77 -8.50
C SER A 135 -37.07 -7.16 -8.29
N LYS A 136 -36.25 -8.20 -8.09
CA LYS A 136 -36.69 -9.59 -7.91
C LYS A 136 -37.03 -9.92 -6.44
N GLU A 137 -36.22 -9.45 -5.50
CA GLU A 137 -36.34 -9.75 -4.06
C GLU A 137 -37.10 -8.65 -3.30
N GLY A 138 -37.35 -7.49 -3.93
CA GLY A 138 -37.93 -6.32 -3.27
C GLY A 138 -36.92 -5.60 -2.36
N GLU A 139 -37.05 -4.29 -2.23
CA GLU A 139 -36.05 -3.44 -1.54
C GLU A 139 -35.79 -3.86 -0.08
N LYS A 140 -36.82 -4.37 0.61
CA LYS A 140 -36.74 -4.75 2.03
C LYS A 140 -35.98 -6.06 2.23
N GLU A 141 -36.21 -7.07 1.39
CA GLU A 141 -35.54 -8.37 1.53
C GLU A 141 -34.07 -8.25 1.10
N PHE A 142 -33.80 -7.48 0.04
CA PHE A 142 -32.44 -7.15 -0.38
C PHE A 142 -31.65 -6.41 0.71
N SER A 143 -32.25 -5.38 1.33
CA SER A 143 -31.60 -4.65 2.43
C SER A 143 -31.32 -5.54 3.64
N ARG A 144 -32.25 -6.45 3.96
CA ARG A 144 -32.07 -7.44 5.03
C ARG A 144 -30.95 -8.43 4.70
N ALA A 145 -30.89 -8.93 3.46
CA ALA A 145 -29.84 -9.83 3.01
C ALA A 145 -28.44 -9.18 3.08
N ILE A 146 -28.31 -7.90 2.69
CA ILE A 146 -27.05 -7.16 2.83
C ILE A 146 -26.64 -7.02 4.30
N LEU A 147 -27.59 -6.70 5.19
CA LEU A 147 -27.30 -6.59 6.62
C LEU A 147 -26.87 -7.94 7.20
N ASP A 148 -27.54 -9.02 6.82
CA ASP A 148 -27.19 -10.39 7.23
C ASP A 148 -25.83 -10.85 6.66
N GLU A 149 -25.45 -10.41 5.46
CA GLU A 149 -24.10 -10.65 4.92
C GLU A 149 -23.04 -9.87 5.71
N ARG A 150 -23.34 -8.62 6.07
CA ARG A 150 -22.44 -7.78 6.87
C ARG A 150 -22.22 -8.33 8.28
N THR A 151 -23.25 -8.87 8.91
CA THR A 151 -23.12 -9.51 10.23
C THR A 151 -22.30 -10.79 10.11
N LYS A 152 -22.58 -11.65 9.13
CA LYS A 152 -21.79 -12.88 8.88
C LYS A 152 -20.32 -12.56 8.60
N THR A 153 -20.01 -11.57 7.78
CA THR A 153 -18.62 -11.16 7.49
C THR A 153 -17.93 -10.63 8.75
N ALA A 154 -18.59 -9.81 9.56
CA ALA A 154 -18.07 -9.39 10.86
C ALA A 154 -17.82 -10.58 11.80
N GLU A 155 -18.80 -11.48 11.93
CA GLU A 155 -18.69 -12.70 12.74
C GLU A 155 -17.53 -13.59 12.30
N THR A 156 -17.36 -13.82 10.99
CA THR A 156 -16.24 -14.59 10.46
C THR A 156 -14.90 -13.90 10.72
N TRP A 157 -14.83 -12.57 10.63
CA TRP A 157 -13.64 -11.82 10.97
C TRP A 157 -13.28 -11.99 12.44
N HIS A 158 -14.25 -11.81 13.36
CA HIS A 158 -14.05 -12.03 14.79
C HIS A 158 -13.66 -13.48 15.11
N ARG A 159 -14.30 -14.46 14.46
CA ARG A 159 -13.96 -15.88 14.62
C ARG A 159 -12.53 -16.17 14.18
N ASN A 160 -12.15 -15.70 12.98
CA ASN A 160 -10.82 -15.86 12.44
C ASN A 160 -9.77 -15.17 13.30
N ALA A 161 -10.07 -13.98 13.82
CA ALA A 161 -9.17 -13.23 14.67
C ALA A 161 -9.02 -13.89 16.05
N ALA A 162 -10.09 -14.44 16.63
CA ALA A 162 -10.04 -15.24 17.85
C ALA A 162 -9.25 -16.54 17.68
N THR A 163 -9.41 -17.23 16.55
CA THR A 163 -8.59 -18.41 16.21
C THR A 163 -7.13 -18.04 16.06
N ARG A 164 -6.83 -16.93 15.34
CA ARG A 164 -5.46 -16.44 15.14
C ARG A 164 -4.82 -16.03 16.47
N ALA A 165 -5.57 -15.38 17.36
CA ALA A 165 -5.12 -14.94 18.68
C ALA A 165 -4.57 -16.10 19.54
N ARG A 166 -5.16 -17.30 19.44
CA ARG A 166 -4.71 -18.51 20.16
C ARG A 166 -3.31 -18.97 19.75
N TYR A 167 -2.90 -18.69 18.52
CA TYR A 167 -1.60 -19.11 17.97
C TYR A 167 -0.60 -17.97 17.82
N THR A 168 -1.06 -16.71 17.92
CA THR A 168 -0.16 -15.55 17.96
C THR A 168 0.45 -15.43 19.34
N LYS A 169 1.73 -15.77 19.45
CA LYS A 169 2.52 -15.42 20.63
C LYS A 169 2.84 -13.91 20.54
N PRO A 170 2.65 -13.13 21.61
CA PRO A 170 3.13 -11.76 21.64
C PRO A 170 4.65 -11.78 21.43
N ALA A 171 5.15 -10.91 20.54
CA ALA A 171 6.59 -10.75 20.38
C ALA A 171 7.16 -10.38 21.76
N GLN A 172 8.12 -11.17 22.24
CA GLN A 172 8.77 -10.83 23.50
C GLN A 172 9.50 -9.50 23.30
N PRO A 173 9.40 -8.56 24.25
CA PRO A 173 10.16 -7.32 24.17
C PRO A 173 11.64 -7.69 24.08
N ILE A 174 12.31 -7.23 23.01
CA ILE A 174 13.77 -7.35 22.91
C ILE A 174 14.33 -6.43 24.01
N THR A 175 14.69 -7.04 25.13
CA THR A 175 15.36 -6.32 26.21
C THR A 175 16.81 -6.09 25.78
N CYS A 176 17.41 -4.97 26.22
CA CYS A 176 18.82 -4.68 25.95
C CYS A 176 19.76 -5.85 26.36
N ALA A 177 19.38 -6.61 27.40
CA ALA A 177 20.09 -7.81 27.82
C ALA A 177 19.99 -8.98 26.82
N THR A 178 18.82 -9.21 26.21
CA THR A 178 18.66 -10.28 25.19
C THR A 178 19.36 -9.94 23.88
N PHE A 179 19.30 -8.67 23.45
CA PHE A 179 20.07 -8.20 22.29
C PHE A 179 21.59 -8.34 22.53
N ALA A 180 22.08 -7.93 23.71
CA ALA A 180 23.49 -8.08 24.06
C ALA A 180 23.94 -9.56 24.11
N GLN A 181 23.06 -10.46 24.55
CA GLN A 181 23.34 -11.89 24.56
C GLN A 181 23.32 -12.51 23.16
N ASP A 182 22.38 -12.14 22.29
CA ASP A 182 22.36 -12.57 20.88
C ASP A 182 23.59 -12.08 20.11
N VAL A 183 24.12 -10.91 20.48
CA VAL A 183 25.38 -10.37 19.97
C VAL A 183 26.59 -11.20 20.41
N LEU A 184 26.64 -11.61 21.68
CA LEU A 184 27.70 -12.49 22.20
C LEU A 184 27.61 -13.92 21.63
N GLU A 185 26.39 -14.40 21.37
CA GLU A 185 26.13 -15.71 20.77
C GLU A 185 26.24 -15.72 19.23
N GLY A 186 26.54 -14.58 18.60
CA GLY A 186 26.72 -14.43 17.15
C GLY A 186 25.42 -14.56 16.33
N ARG A 187 24.26 -14.48 16.99
CA ARG A 187 22.93 -14.49 16.37
C ARG A 187 22.48 -13.10 15.91
N ALA A 188 23.11 -12.04 16.42
CA ALA A 188 22.95 -10.65 16.01
C ALA A 188 24.34 -9.99 15.92
N ASN A 189 24.52 -8.94 15.12
CA ASN A 189 25.78 -8.19 15.12
C ASN A 189 25.69 -6.97 16.05
N VAL A 190 26.78 -6.60 16.74
CA VAL A 190 26.86 -5.35 17.53
C VAL A 190 26.48 -4.13 16.68
N SER A 191 26.77 -4.17 15.37
CA SER A 191 26.42 -3.14 14.39
C SER A 191 24.93 -3.01 14.09
N ASP A 192 24.11 -3.99 14.51
CA ASP A 192 22.65 -3.91 14.41
C ASP A 192 22.04 -3.13 15.60
N ALA A 193 22.81 -2.90 16.67
CA ALA A 193 22.55 -1.81 17.60
C ALA A 193 23.06 -0.54 16.92
N HIS A 194 22.09 0.29 16.53
CA HIS A 194 22.23 1.48 15.71
C HIS A 194 23.00 2.60 16.44
N GLU A 195 24.30 2.42 16.68
CA GLU A 195 25.21 3.46 17.12
C GLU A 195 25.52 4.39 15.94
N HIS A 196 24.73 5.44 15.82
CA HIS A 196 25.13 6.58 15.03
C HIS A 196 25.55 7.72 15.94
N LYS A 197 26.86 7.97 15.95
CA LYS A 197 27.37 9.29 16.30
C LYS A 197 26.85 10.27 15.25
N HIS A 198 25.70 10.87 15.50
CA HIS A 198 25.24 12.01 14.71
C HIS A 198 26.02 13.23 15.16
N GLN A 199 27.11 13.51 14.45
CA GLN A 199 27.46 14.91 14.27
C GLN A 199 26.28 15.52 13.50
N PRO A 200 25.58 16.54 14.02
CA PRO A 200 24.47 17.12 13.28
C PRO A 200 25.06 17.65 11.97
N LEU A 201 24.60 17.08 10.86
CA LEU A 201 24.94 17.56 9.53
C LEU A 201 24.22 18.90 9.37
N ILE A 202 24.87 19.97 9.81
CA ILE A 202 24.38 21.32 9.57
C ILE A 202 24.91 21.74 8.21
N PHE A 203 23.99 21.95 7.26
CA PHE A 203 24.34 22.30 5.89
C PHE A 203 24.33 23.82 5.75
N GLY A 204 25.53 24.39 5.53
CA GLY A 204 25.75 25.84 5.35
C GLY A 204 27.19 26.23 5.71
N PRO A 205 27.71 27.37 5.21
CA PRO A 205 29.06 27.82 5.56
C PRO A 205 29.17 28.05 7.08
N ALA A 206 30.28 27.60 7.68
CA ALA A 206 30.48 27.57 9.14
C ALA A 206 30.33 28.95 9.84
N SER A 207 30.48 30.05 9.09
CA SER A 207 30.29 31.43 9.57
C SER A 207 28.83 31.81 9.87
N LEU A 208 27.85 31.13 9.27
CA LEU A 208 26.41 31.39 9.42
C LEU A 208 25.72 30.51 10.46
N VAL A 209 26.28 29.32 10.69
CA VAL A 209 25.65 28.28 11.50
C VAL A 209 25.91 28.47 13.01
N ASN A 210 27.07 29.03 13.37
CA ASN A 210 27.46 29.29 14.76
C ASN A 210 27.59 30.78 15.11
N GLY A 211 27.22 31.69 14.19
CA GLY A 211 27.34 33.15 14.35
C GLY A 211 25.99 33.86 14.52
N SER A 212 25.98 35.05 15.13
CA SER A 212 24.78 35.89 15.25
C SER A 212 24.40 36.52 13.90
N LEU A 213 23.18 36.27 13.43
CA LEU A 213 22.67 36.73 12.12
C LEU A 213 22.25 38.22 12.16
N THR A 214 23.19 39.11 11.88
CA THR A 214 22.97 40.57 11.97
C THR A 214 22.56 41.23 10.65
N SER A 215 22.86 40.63 9.49
CA SER A 215 22.57 41.19 8.16
C SER A 215 21.45 40.46 7.41
N GLU A 216 20.65 41.19 6.63
CA GLU A 216 19.57 40.64 5.79
C GLU A 216 20.09 39.68 4.72
N ARG A 217 21.31 39.93 4.22
CA ARG A 217 22.01 39.04 3.29
C ARG A 217 22.34 37.67 3.92
N ASP A 218 22.70 37.65 5.20
CA ASP A 218 22.98 36.41 5.92
C ASP A 218 21.69 35.64 6.21
N ARG A 219 20.58 36.34 6.47
CA ARG A 219 19.26 35.70 6.61
C ARG A 219 18.80 35.00 5.33
N ILE A 220 19.03 35.63 4.18
CA ILE A 220 18.70 35.05 2.87
C ILE A 220 19.63 33.87 2.59
N ALA A 221 20.94 34.00 2.84
CA ALA A 221 21.92 32.93 2.64
C ALA A 221 21.62 31.70 3.51
N ALA A 222 21.18 31.88 4.76
CA ALA A 222 20.76 30.80 5.64
C ALA A 222 19.53 30.05 5.12
N GLN A 223 18.68 30.70 4.31
CA GLN A 223 17.50 30.07 3.71
C GLN A 223 17.81 29.30 2.42
N VAL A 224 18.99 29.50 1.82
CA VAL A 224 19.44 28.78 0.62
C VAL A 224 20.20 27.52 1.05
N PHE A 225 19.98 26.40 0.34
CA PHE A 225 20.52 25.08 0.67
C PHE A 225 19.96 24.42 1.94
N GLN A 226 18.73 24.79 2.33
CA GLN A 226 17.96 23.96 3.25
C GLN A 226 17.60 22.62 2.57
N PRO A 227 17.70 21.47 3.28
CA PRO A 227 17.23 20.20 2.75
C PRO A 227 15.76 20.32 2.30
N GLY A 228 15.44 19.86 1.08
CA GLY A 228 14.10 19.92 0.49
C GLY A 228 13.05 18.99 1.16
N HIS A 229 13.35 18.51 2.36
CA HIS A 229 12.45 17.76 3.22
C HIS A 229 12.55 18.29 4.63
N ARG A 230 11.43 18.28 5.38
CA ARG A 230 11.46 18.59 6.81
C ARG A 230 12.37 17.57 7.49
N MET A 231 13.57 18.02 7.89
CA MET A 231 14.46 17.21 8.69
C MET A 231 13.75 16.86 10.00
N PRO A 232 13.94 15.64 10.53
CA PRO A 232 13.46 15.31 11.86
C PRO A 232 13.98 16.36 12.87
N THR A 233 13.07 17.09 13.50
CA THR A 233 13.40 18.06 14.55
C THR A 233 13.63 17.39 15.91
N MET A 234 13.46 16.08 15.94
CA MET A 234 13.46 15.24 17.13
C MET A 234 14.81 14.52 17.19
N SER A 235 15.45 14.52 18.36
CA SER A 235 16.68 13.75 18.56
C SER A 235 16.39 12.26 18.43
N ILE A 236 17.42 11.44 18.18
CA ILE A 236 17.23 9.98 18.10
C ILE A 236 16.80 9.38 19.43
N GLU A 237 17.25 9.94 20.54
CA GLU A 237 16.77 9.55 21.87
C GLU A 237 15.27 9.87 22.02
N GLU A 238 14.84 11.04 21.55
CA GLU A 238 13.43 11.46 21.56
C GLU A 238 12.60 10.62 20.56
N ALA A 239 13.19 10.21 19.44
CA ALA A 239 12.59 9.27 18.50
C ALA A 239 12.44 7.87 19.09
N GLY A 240 13.45 7.38 19.82
CA GLY A 240 13.41 6.12 20.55
C GLY A 240 12.37 6.13 21.65
N LEU A 241 12.25 7.22 22.42
CA LEU A 241 11.16 7.39 23.39
C LEU A 241 9.78 7.40 22.72
N LYS A 242 9.65 8.06 21.55
CA LYS A 242 8.41 8.04 20.77
C LYS A 242 8.11 6.66 20.20
N GLU A 243 9.12 5.89 19.83
CA GLU A 243 8.99 4.50 19.39
C GLU A 243 8.56 3.59 20.55
N MET A 244 9.14 3.76 21.75
CA MET A 244 8.68 3.09 22.96
C MET A 244 7.22 3.42 23.27
N GLN A 245 6.80 4.68 23.13
CA GLN A 245 5.40 5.08 23.28
C GLN A 245 4.50 4.48 22.19
N MET A 246 4.97 4.38 20.95
CA MET A 246 4.24 3.71 19.87
C MET A 246 4.10 2.21 20.13
N MET A 247 5.16 1.58 20.66
CA MET A 247 5.16 0.18 21.06
C MET A 247 4.25 -0.05 22.26
N GLN A 248 4.25 0.84 23.26
CA GLN A 248 3.33 0.80 24.39
C GLN A 248 1.87 0.95 23.92
N LYS A 249 1.58 1.90 23.01
CA LYS A 249 0.26 2.02 22.38
C LYS A 249 -0.12 0.79 21.54
N PHE A 250 0.84 0.15 20.88
CA PHE A 250 0.61 -1.09 20.15
C PHE A 250 0.29 -2.25 21.11
N GLN A 251 1.03 -2.36 22.21
CA GLN A 251 0.77 -3.32 23.29
C GLN A 251 -0.59 -3.06 23.94
N GLU A 252 -0.94 -1.82 24.25
CA GLU A 252 -2.25 -1.42 24.78
C GLU A 252 -3.38 -1.75 23.81
N ARG A 253 -3.21 -1.48 22.50
CA ARG A 253 -4.19 -1.89 21.48
C ARG A 253 -4.31 -3.40 21.38
N THR A 254 -3.20 -4.12 21.50
CA THR A 254 -3.19 -5.59 21.44
C THR A 254 -3.81 -6.20 22.70
N ALA A 255 -3.52 -5.63 23.86
CA ALA A 255 -4.12 -5.99 25.15
C ALA A 255 -5.62 -5.68 25.14
N LYS A 256 -6.02 -4.49 24.67
CA LYS A 256 -7.42 -4.11 24.49
C LYS A 256 -8.13 -5.00 23.46
N PHE A 257 -7.47 -5.39 22.38
CA PHE A 257 -8.00 -6.34 21.40
C PHE A 257 -8.18 -7.74 22.00
N MET A 258 -7.21 -8.21 22.80
CA MET A 258 -7.35 -9.45 23.57
C MET A 258 -8.43 -9.35 24.64
N GLU A 259 -8.54 -8.23 25.33
CA GLU A 259 -9.57 -7.95 26.32
C GLU A 259 -10.94 -7.92 25.66
N GLU A 260 -11.11 -7.24 24.52
CA GLU A 260 -12.33 -7.19 23.72
C GLU A 260 -12.74 -8.58 23.19
N ALA A 261 -11.77 -9.36 22.69
CA ALA A 261 -11.97 -10.76 22.33
C ALA A 261 -12.36 -11.63 23.53
N ASN A 262 -12.00 -11.22 24.75
CA ASN A 262 -12.34 -11.89 26.00
C ASN A 262 -13.52 -11.27 26.77
N SER A 263 -14.07 -10.10 26.38
CA SER A 263 -14.95 -9.32 27.25
C SER A 263 -16.41 -9.34 26.86
N ALA A 264 -16.79 -9.57 25.61
CA ALA A 264 -18.22 -9.57 25.29
C ALA A 264 -18.59 -10.45 24.10
N TRP A 265 -19.71 -11.14 24.28
CA TRP A 265 -20.54 -11.85 23.30
C TRP A 265 -20.31 -13.34 23.01
N TYR A 266 -19.11 -13.92 23.17
CA TYR A 266 -18.92 -15.37 22.94
C TYR A 266 -18.60 -16.18 24.21
N LYS A 267 -18.63 -15.55 25.39
CA LYS A 267 -18.76 -16.29 26.65
C LYS A 267 -20.22 -16.71 26.84
N GLU A 268 -20.77 -17.44 25.89
CA GLU A 268 -21.95 -18.24 26.16
C GLU A 268 -21.51 -19.24 27.23
N ARG A 269 -21.99 -19.01 28.45
CA ARG A 269 -21.93 -20.00 29.52
C ARG A 269 -22.36 -21.32 28.91
N LYS A 270 -21.48 -22.32 28.87
CA LYS A 270 -21.92 -23.71 28.92
C LYS A 270 -22.76 -23.79 30.20
N GLN A 271 -24.09 -23.65 30.07
CA GLN A 271 -25.02 -23.98 31.14
C GLN A 271 -24.84 -25.48 31.37
N PRO A 272 -24.40 -25.94 32.54
CA PRO A 272 -24.63 -27.32 32.92
C PRO A 272 -26.15 -27.50 32.99
N GLY A 273 -26.66 -28.58 32.40
CA GLY A 273 -28.06 -28.97 32.59
C GLY A 273 -28.37 -29.28 34.06
N PRO A 274 -29.64 -29.59 34.38
CA PRO A 274 -30.11 -29.66 35.77
C PRO A 274 -29.36 -30.71 36.61
N VAL A 275 -29.02 -30.26 37.82
CA VAL A 275 -28.56 -30.93 39.06
C VAL A 275 -28.76 -32.45 39.12
N GLU A 276 -27.66 -33.20 39.30
CA GLU A 276 -27.56 -34.40 40.14
C GLU A 276 -26.06 -34.69 40.43
N ASP A 277 -25.74 -34.77 41.72
CA ASP A 277 -24.53 -35.32 42.39
C ASP A 277 -23.12 -34.71 42.13
N GLU A 278 -22.60 -34.01 43.15
CA GLU A 278 -21.33 -33.26 43.19
C GLU A 278 -20.05 -34.12 43.38
N ASP A 279 -20.09 -35.43 43.17
CA ASP A 279 -18.95 -36.32 43.46
C ASP A 279 -18.27 -36.95 42.22
N GLU A 280 -18.79 -36.78 41.00
CA GLU A 280 -18.35 -37.56 39.82
C GLU A 280 -17.25 -36.90 38.94
N ASP A 281 -17.07 -35.57 38.99
CA ASP A 281 -16.12 -34.87 38.09
C ASP A 281 -14.65 -34.94 38.58
N ASP A 282 -14.45 -35.20 39.88
CA ASP A 282 -13.10 -35.39 40.45
C ASP A 282 -12.56 -36.80 40.16
N ASP A 283 -13.43 -37.80 40.11
CA ASP A 283 -13.08 -39.17 39.70
C ASP A 283 -12.74 -39.23 38.20
N ALA A 284 -13.51 -38.57 37.34
CA ALA A 284 -13.20 -38.50 35.91
C ALA A 284 -11.88 -37.74 35.63
N ALA A 285 -11.57 -36.72 36.43
CA ALA A 285 -10.28 -36.02 36.35
C ALA A 285 -9.12 -36.90 36.84
N GLN A 286 -9.32 -37.66 37.92
CA GLN A 286 -8.33 -38.62 38.42
C GLN A 286 -8.12 -39.78 37.45
N GLU A 287 -9.16 -40.32 36.82
CA GLU A 287 -9.05 -41.37 35.81
C GLU A 287 -8.30 -40.88 34.57
N ARG A 288 -8.56 -39.65 34.11
CA ARG A 288 -7.79 -39.05 33.01
C ARG A 288 -6.33 -38.79 33.39
N ALA A 289 -6.05 -38.42 34.63
CA ALA A 289 -4.69 -38.24 35.13
C ALA A 289 -3.94 -39.57 35.22
N ARG A 290 -4.60 -40.64 35.73
CA ARG A 290 -4.05 -42.00 35.77
C ARG A 290 -3.81 -42.55 34.36
N ALA A 291 -4.77 -42.39 33.44
CA ALA A 291 -4.61 -42.80 32.05
C ALA A 291 -3.46 -42.07 31.33
N LEU A 292 -3.20 -40.80 31.69
CA LEU A 292 -2.06 -40.05 31.18
C LEU A 292 -0.72 -40.51 31.76
N ASP A 293 -0.72 -41.03 32.98
CA ASP A 293 0.46 -41.58 33.65
C ASP A 293 0.79 -42.97 33.08
N ASP A 294 -0.20 -43.86 32.99
CA ASP A 294 -0.10 -45.18 32.36
C ASP A 294 0.41 -45.06 30.92
N TRP A 295 -0.08 -44.08 30.16
CA TRP A 295 0.40 -43.83 28.80
C TRP A 295 1.85 -43.34 28.75
N LYS A 296 2.32 -42.54 29.70
CA LYS A 296 3.73 -42.09 29.74
C LYS A 296 4.68 -43.24 30.09
N ASP A 297 4.23 -44.15 30.95
CA ASP A 297 4.97 -45.36 31.31
C ASP A 297 5.06 -46.33 30.12
N GLU A 298 3.97 -46.49 29.36
CA GLU A 298 3.95 -47.25 28.11
C GLU A 298 4.77 -46.59 26.98
N ASN A 299 4.96 -45.26 27.03
CA ASN A 299 5.67 -44.48 26.01
C ASN A 299 6.92 -43.80 26.59
N PRO A 300 7.93 -44.57 27.03
CA PRO A 300 9.13 -44.01 27.63
C PRO A 300 9.85 -43.11 26.64
N ARG A 301 10.22 -41.93 27.10
CA ARG A 301 10.88 -40.88 26.31
C ARG A 301 12.09 -41.49 25.58
N GLY A 302 12.07 -41.44 24.24
CA GLY A 302 13.11 -42.07 23.40
C GLY A 302 12.78 -43.49 22.90
N ALA A 303 11.54 -43.97 23.03
CA ALA A 303 11.10 -45.26 22.50
C ALA A 303 11.39 -45.50 21.00
N GLY A 304 11.40 -44.43 20.19
CA GLY A 304 11.79 -44.49 18.78
C GLY A 304 13.30 -44.60 18.52
N ASN A 305 14.16 -44.22 19.47
CA ASN A 305 15.62 -44.16 19.27
C ASN A 305 16.38 -45.40 19.76
N LYS A 306 15.72 -46.34 20.46
CA LYS A 306 16.39 -47.52 21.02
C LYS A 306 16.78 -48.58 19.96
N LYS A 307 16.26 -48.47 18.74
CA LYS A 307 16.56 -49.39 17.61
C LYS A 307 17.67 -48.88 16.68
N LEU A 308 18.19 -47.67 16.92
CA LEU A 308 19.19 -47.00 16.06
C LEU A 308 20.63 -47.07 16.59
N THR A 309 20.89 -47.87 17.62
CA THR A 309 22.25 -48.28 17.99
C THR A 309 22.51 -49.72 17.55
N PRO A 310 22.97 -49.98 16.32
CA PRO A 310 23.73 -51.20 16.04
C PRO A 310 24.99 -51.17 16.90
N CYS A 311 25.11 -52.12 17.82
CA CYS A 311 26.42 -52.52 18.33
C CYS A 311 27.25 -53.03 17.13
N GLY A 312 28.41 -52.42 16.94
CA GLY A 312 29.43 -52.74 15.96
C GLY A 312 30.58 -51.78 16.15
#